data_AF-A0A7V6TL39-F1
#
_entry.id   AF-A0A7V6TL39-F1
#
_cell.length_a   1.000
_cell.length_b   1.000
_cell.length_c   1.000
_cell.angle_alpha   90.00
_cell.angle_beta   90.00
_cell.angle_gamma   90.00
#
_symmetry.space_group_name_H-M   'P 1'
#
loop_
_entity.id
_entity.type
_entity.pdbx_description
1 polymer ?
#
loop_
_entity_poly.entity_id
_entity_poly.type
_entity_poly.pdbx_seq_one_letter_code
_entity_poly.pdbx_strand_id
1 'polypeptide(L)'
;CYGYFISNFSKHKEAATEFIKWATSKEVQQYAFDRYKFSALTRNSVLDYAYEKAPFFKAIKDTMAIGDIYFLPPIPEQPAYYMAISDAVSYALAGTKSSKDALDEANERIRKILDDAGYFSGKKEIPEFIRNGQG
;
A
#
# COMPACT_ATOMS: atom_id res chain seq x y z
N CYS A 1 -1.28 2.09 1.49
CA CYS A 1 -2.35 1.19 1.96
C CYS A 1 -2.81 1.67 3.33
N TYR A 2 -4.09 1.54 3.67
CA TYR A 2 -4.59 1.84 5.01
C TYR A 2 -4.81 0.52 5.74
N GLY A 3 -4.30 0.42 6.96
CA GLY A 3 -4.40 -0.77 7.80
C GLY A 3 -4.74 -0.42 9.23
N TYR A 4 -5.40 -1.33 9.93
CA TYR A 4 -5.55 -1.25 11.38
C TYR A 4 -4.37 -1.96 12.03
N PHE A 5 -3.74 -1.28 12.99
CA PHE A 5 -2.59 -1.81 13.72
C PHE A 5 -2.84 -1.75 15.22
N ILE A 6 -2.38 -2.76 15.95
CA ILE A 6 -2.40 -2.78 17.41
C ILE A 6 -1.03 -2.35 17.90
N SER A 7 -0.98 -1.27 18.67
CA SER A 7 0.27 -0.80 19.29
C SER A 7 0.93 -1.90 20.11
N ASN A 8 2.26 -2.01 19.98
CA ASN A 8 3.01 -2.95 20.81
C ASN A 8 2.85 -2.65 22.31
N PHE A 9 2.64 -1.38 22.66
CA PHE A 9 2.50 -0.89 24.04
C PHE A 9 1.06 -0.96 24.59
N SER A 10 0.08 -1.42 23.80
CA SER A 10 -1.30 -1.52 24.26
C SER A 10 -1.43 -2.55 25.39
N LYS A 11 -2.16 -2.17 26.45
CA LYS A 11 -2.57 -3.06 27.55
C LYS A 11 -3.89 -3.80 27.28
N HIS A 12 -4.51 -3.57 26.12
CA HIS A 12 -5.82 -4.09 25.74
C HIS A 12 -5.79 -4.73 24.35
N LYS A 13 -4.82 -5.63 24.10
CA LYS A 13 -4.60 -6.21 22.76
C LYS A 13 -5.78 -7.09 22.32
N GLU A 14 -6.41 -7.78 23.25
CA GLU A 14 -7.56 -8.65 22.99
C GLU A 14 -8.78 -7.82 22.59
N ALA A 15 -9.10 -6.77 23.36
CA ALA A 15 -10.20 -5.87 23.03
C ALA A 15 -9.97 -5.13 21.70
N ALA A 16 -8.73 -4.70 21.44
CA ALA A 16 -8.36 -4.09 20.15
C ALA A 16 -8.53 -5.09 18.98
N THR A 17 -8.18 -6.36 19.19
CA THR A 17 -8.41 -7.42 18.20
C THR A 17 -9.90 -7.61 17.92
N GLU A 18 -10.73 -7.68 18.96
CA GLU A 18 -12.19 -7.82 18.79
C GLU A 18 -12.80 -6.60 18.09
N PHE A 19 -12.32 -5.39 18.42
CA PHE A 19 -12.73 -4.19 17.71
C PHE A 19 -12.39 -4.25 16.22
N ILE A 20 -11.17 -4.67 15.85
CA ILE A 20 -10.78 -4.80 14.44
C ILE A 20 -11.65 -5.84 13.73
N LYS A 21 -11.96 -6.98 14.37
CA LYS A 21 -12.87 -8.00 13.81
C LYS A 21 -14.27 -7.43 13.55
N TRP A 22 -14.82 -6.69 14.52
CA TRP A 22 -16.11 -6.02 14.38
C TRP A 22 -16.09 -4.94 13.29
N ALA A 23 -15.13 -4.02 13.35
CA ALA A 23 -15.02 -2.89 12.41
C ALA A 23 -14.82 -3.37 10.96
N THR A 24 -14.16 -4.52 10.79
CA THR A 24 -13.97 -5.15 9.49
C THR A 24 -15.01 -6.23 9.19
N SER A 25 -16.09 -6.39 9.97
CA SER A 25 -17.14 -7.37 9.67
C SER A 25 -17.89 -7.03 8.38
N LYS A 26 -18.57 -8.02 7.79
CA LYS A 26 -19.35 -7.81 6.57
C LYS A 26 -20.45 -6.78 6.79
N GLU A 27 -21.18 -6.91 7.90
CA GLU A 27 -22.34 -6.10 8.25
C GLU A 27 -21.93 -4.64 8.47
N VAL A 28 -20.85 -4.41 9.21
CA VAL A 28 -20.33 -3.06 9.48
C VAL A 28 -19.83 -2.40 8.20
N GLN A 29 -19.09 -3.13 7.36
CA GLN A 29 -18.62 -2.58 6.09
C GLN A 29 -19.75 -2.31 5.09
N GLN A 30 -20.76 -3.19 5.01
CA GLN A 30 -21.95 -2.95 4.17
C GLN A 30 -22.72 -1.72 4.65
N TYR A 31 -22.93 -1.58 5.96
CA TYR A 31 -23.55 -0.40 6.54
C TYR A 31 -22.77 0.88 6.19
N ALA A 32 -21.45 0.87 6.38
CA ALA A 32 -20.61 2.02 6.06
C ALA A 32 -20.64 2.36 4.56
N PHE A 33 -20.64 1.36 3.68
CA PHE A 33 -20.79 1.54 2.26
C PHE A 33 -22.15 2.18 1.91
N ASP A 34 -23.25 1.60 2.38
CA ASP A 34 -24.59 2.10 2.04
C ASP A 34 -24.81 3.53 2.56
N ARG A 35 -24.36 3.81 3.80
CA ARG A 35 -24.58 5.09 4.51
C ARG A 35 -23.66 6.22 4.07
N TYR A 36 -22.39 5.93 3.82
CA TYR A 36 -21.33 6.94 3.60
C TYR A 36 -20.64 6.81 2.24
N LYS A 37 -21.02 5.82 1.42
CA LYS A 37 -20.32 5.48 0.17
C LYS A 37 -18.83 5.18 0.40
N PHE A 38 -18.55 4.57 1.55
CA PHE A 38 -17.20 4.21 1.96
C PHE A 38 -16.58 3.21 0.99
N SER A 39 -15.44 3.54 0.40
CA SER A 39 -14.81 2.73 -0.65
C SER A 39 -13.64 1.86 -0.20
N ALA A 40 -13.13 2.04 1.03
CA ALA A 40 -12.02 1.25 1.57
C ALA A 40 -12.51 -0.08 2.17
N LEU A 41 -13.10 -0.92 1.33
CA LEU A 41 -13.64 -2.22 1.70
C LEU A 41 -12.53 -3.27 1.76
N THR A 42 -12.49 -4.07 2.83
CA THR A 42 -11.43 -5.08 3.06
C THR A 42 -11.92 -6.52 2.91
N ARG A 43 -13.21 -6.74 2.64
CA ARG A 43 -13.80 -8.07 2.40
C ARG A 43 -14.27 -8.23 0.97
N ASN A 44 -13.86 -9.33 0.32
CA ASN A 44 -14.33 -9.70 -1.02
C ASN A 44 -15.86 -9.74 -1.11
N SER A 45 -16.53 -10.33 -0.12
CA SER A 45 -18.00 -10.40 -0.10
C SER A 45 -18.70 -9.04 -0.03
N VAL A 46 -18.03 -8.00 0.47
CA VAL A 46 -18.55 -6.63 0.50
C VAL A 46 -18.17 -5.87 -0.76
N LEU A 47 -17.00 -6.14 -1.34
CA LEU A 47 -16.61 -5.66 -2.66
C LEU A 47 -17.59 -6.16 -3.74
N ASP A 48 -18.00 -7.43 -3.69
CA ASP A 48 -19.00 -8.01 -4.59
C ASP A 48 -20.36 -7.31 -4.42
N TYR A 49 -20.78 -7.07 -3.17
CA TYR A 49 -22.00 -6.32 -2.88
C TYR A 49 -21.94 -4.88 -3.40
N ALA A 50 -20.80 -4.20 -3.26
CA ALA A 50 -20.60 -2.83 -3.73
C ALA A 50 -20.52 -2.75 -5.26
N TYR A 51 -19.93 -3.77 -5.90
CA TYR A 51 -19.86 -3.92 -7.36
C TYR A 51 -21.23 -3.86 -8.03
N GLU A 52 -22.22 -4.58 -7.48
CA GLU A 52 -23.60 -4.57 -7.99
C GLU A 52 -24.31 -3.21 -7.82
N LYS A 53 -23.79 -2.35 -6.93
CA LYS A 53 -24.44 -1.10 -6.52
C LYS A 53 -23.76 0.16 -7.03
N ALA A 54 -22.49 0.08 -7.40
CA ALA A 54 -21.67 1.21 -7.78
C ALA A 54 -20.68 0.82 -8.89
N PRO A 55 -20.88 1.32 -10.14
CA PRO A 55 -20.10 0.89 -11.30
C PRO A 55 -18.58 1.05 -11.16
N PHE A 56 -18.09 1.99 -10.36
CA PHE A 56 -16.65 2.20 -10.19
C PHE A 56 -15.95 1.02 -9.48
N PHE A 57 -16.66 0.21 -8.69
CA PHE A 57 -16.09 -0.99 -8.07
C PHE A 57 -15.75 -2.07 -9.10
N LYS A 58 -16.32 -2.02 -10.30
CA LYS A 58 -15.85 -2.85 -11.42
C LYS A 58 -14.39 -2.57 -11.73
N ALA A 59 -14.03 -1.30 -11.93
CA ALA A 59 -12.66 -0.91 -12.20
C ALA A 59 -11.73 -1.27 -11.04
N ILE A 60 -12.19 -1.13 -9.78
CA ILE A 60 -11.42 -1.56 -8.61
C ILE A 60 -11.16 -3.07 -8.64
N LYS A 61 -12.18 -3.90 -8.85
CA LYS A 61 -11.98 -5.36 -8.91
C LYS A 61 -11.09 -5.78 -10.08
N ASP A 62 -11.29 -5.19 -11.25
CA ASP A 62 -10.49 -5.50 -12.44
C ASP A 62 -9.01 -5.13 -12.22
N THR A 63 -8.73 -4.00 -11.57
CA THR A 63 -7.35 -3.59 -11.25
C THR A 63 -6.72 -4.43 -10.14
N MET A 64 -7.50 -4.85 -9.13
CA MET A 64 -7.02 -5.77 -8.09
C MET A 64 -6.59 -7.13 -8.65
N ALA A 65 -7.21 -7.60 -9.75
CA ALA A 65 -6.87 -8.88 -10.35
C ALA A 65 -5.51 -8.89 -11.08
N ILE A 66 -4.98 -7.72 -11.44
CA ILE A 66 -3.72 -7.58 -12.19
C ILE A 66 -2.66 -6.77 -11.43
N GLY A 67 -3.04 -6.18 -10.29
CA GLY A 67 -2.16 -5.32 -9.51
C GLY A 67 -1.11 -6.13 -8.77
N ASP A 68 0.12 -5.60 -8.73
CA ASP A 68 1.17 -6.09 -7.84
C ASP A 68 0.91 -5.55 -6.42
N ILE A 69 0.53 -6.42 -5.49
CA ILE A 69 0.29 -6.02 -4.09
C ILE A 69 1.56 -5.55 -3.38
N TYR A 70 2.74 -5.84 -3.93
CA TYR A 70 4.05 -5.44 -3.44
C TYR A 70 4.67 -4.29 -4.23
N PHE A 71 3.90 -3.56 -5.04
CA PHE A 71 4.40 -2.32 -5.68
C PHE A 71 4.96 -1.31 -4.65
N LEU A 72 4.51 -1.40 -3.39
CA LEU A 72 5.12 -0.78 -2.23
C LEU A 72 5.54 -1.86 -1.23
N PRO A 73 6.78 -2.40 -1.31
CA PRO A 73 7.26 -3.37 -0.34
C PRO A 73 7.16 -2.84 1.10
N PRO A 74 6.59 -3.61 2.05
CA PRO A 74 6.49 -3.25 3.47
C PRO A 74 7.85 -3.37 4.20
N ILE A 75 8.85 -2.61 3.75
CA ILE A 75 10.14 -2.46 4.42
C ILE A 75 10.21 -1.13 5.18
N PRO A 76 11.04 -1.00 6.24
CA PRO A 76 11.20 0.26 6.96
C PRO A 76 11.59 1.45 6.08
N GLU A 77 12.33 1.20 5.00
CA GLU A 77 12.83 2.19 4.05
C GLU A 77 11.77 2.63 3.03
N GLN A 78 10.58 2.01 3.04
CA GLN A 78 9.48 2.25 2.11
C GLN A 78 9.13 3.73 1.91
N PRO A 79 8.97 4.53 2.98
CA PRO A 79 8.62 5.94 2.84
C PRO A 79 9.71 6.73 2.10
N ALA A 80 10.98 6.39 2.31
CA ALA A 80 12.10 7.16 1.76
C ALA A 80 12.23 6.98 0.25
N TYR A 81 12.15 5.74 -0.25
CA TYR A 81 12.21 5.52 -1.69
C TYR A 81 10.93 6.00 -2.39
N TYR A 82 9.76 5.91 -1.72
CA TYR A 82 8.49 6.43 -2.27
C TYR A 82 8.55 7.96 -2.45
N MET A 83 9.12 8.69 -1.49
CA MET A 83 9.35 10.12 -1.64
C MET A 83 10.28 10.44 -2.81
N ALA A 84 11.33 9.66 -3.04
CA ALA A 84 12.22 9.89 -4.19
C ALA A 84 11.48 9.79 -5.53
N ILE A 85 10.54 8.86 -5.67
CA ILE A 85 9.68 8.73 -6.87
C ILE A 85 8.72 9.92 -6.96
N SER A 86 8.08 10.29 -5.85
CA SER A 86 7.14 11.43 -5.80
C SER A 86 7.81 12.75 -6.20
N ASP A 87 9.04 12.97 -5.73
CA ASP A 87 9.85 14.14 -6.08
C ASP A 87 10.15 14.15 -7.59
N ALA A 88 10.58 13.02 -8.15
CA ALA A 88 10.87 12.91 -9.58
C ALA A 88 9.67 13.21 -10.46
N VAL A 89 8.50 12.66 -10.12
CA VAL A 89 7.24 12.96 -10.82
C VAL A 89 6.93 14.45 -10.74
N SER A 90 7.09 15.05 -9.56
CA SER A 90 6.83 16.48 -9.35
C SER A 90 7.77 17.36 -10.18
N TYR A 91 9.07 17.03 -10.24
CA TYR A 91 10.05 17.78 -11.03
C TYR A 91 9.82 17.67 -12.53
N ALA A 92 9.42 16.49 -13.01
CA ALA A 92 9.07 16.27 -14.41
C ALA A 92 7.80 17.05 -14.79
N LEU A 93 6.75 16.99 -13.97
CA LEU A 93 5.50 17.74 -14.19
C LEU A 93 5.71 19.26 -14.13
N ALA A 94 6.57 19.73 -13.25
CA ALA A 94 6.93 21.14 -13.15
C ALA A 94 7.83 21.63 -14.31
N GLY A 95 8.33 20.73 -15.15
CA GLY A 95 9.26 21.05 -16.23
C GLY A 95 10.66 21.46 -15.76
N THR A 96 10.96 21.29 -14.47
CA THR A 96 12.28 21.61 -13.89
C THR A 96 13.34 20.56 -14.22
N LYS A 97 12.93 19.34 -14.58
CA LYS A 97 13.78 18.25 -15.09
C LYS A 97 13.06 17.51 -16.21
N SER A 98 13.81 16.88 -17.11
CA SER A 98 13.21 15.91 -18.03
C SER A 98 12.74 14.69 -17.25
N SER A 99 11.75 13.95 -17.77
CA SER A 99 11.29 12.71 -17.14
C SER A 99 12.41 11.70 -16.95
N LYS A 100 13.37 11.65 -17.89
CA LYS A 100 14.52 10.76 -17.81
C LYS A 100 15.44 11.15 -16.67
N ASP A 101 15.89 12.40 -16.63
CA ASP A 101 16.84 12.86 -15.60
C ASP A 101 16.23 12.75 -14.19
N ALA A 102 14.94 13.08 -14.05
CA ALA A 102 14.24 12.96 -12.78
C ALA A 102 14.18 11.50 -12.29
N LEU A 103 13.90 10.55 -13.18
CA LEU A 103 13.82 9.12 -12.83
C LEU A 103 15.20 8.49 -12.60
N ASP A 104 16.22 8.90 -13.37
CA ASP A 104 17.59 8.43 -13.17
C ASP A 104 18.11 8.83 -11.78
N GLU A 105 17.92 10.10 -11.39
CA GLU A 105 18.30 10.57 -10.07
C GLU A 105 17.50 9.90 -8.95
N ALA A 106 16.19 9.70 -9.15
CA ALA A 106 15.40 8.94 -8.19
C ALA A 106 15.95 7.53 -8.03
N ASN A 107 16.27 6.84 -9.12
CA ASN A 107 16.85 5.50 -9.08
C ASN A 107 18.18 5.48 -8.31
N GLU A 108 19.07 6.45 -8.54
CA GLU A 108 20.32 6.56 -7.77
C GLU A 108 20.07 6.78 -6.27
N ARG A 109 19.15 7.68 -5.92
CA ARG A 109 18.77 7.95 -4.53
C ARG A 109 18.19 6.70 -3.85
N ILE A 110 17.34 5.97 -4.55
CA ILE A 110 16.73 4.73 -4.05
C ILE A 110 17.81 3.66 -3.85
N ARG A 111 18.71 3.48 -4.81
CA ARG A 111 19.83 2.53 -4.68
C ARG A 111 20.68 2.87 -3.46
N LYS A 112 20.98 4.14 -3.22
CA LYS A 112 21.72 4.57 -2.04
C LYS A 112 20.97 4.26 -0.74
N ILE A 113 19.68 4.54 -0.66
CA ILE A 113 18.85 4.21 0.51
C ILE A 113 18.92 2.70 0.82
N LEU A 114 18.79 1.86 -0.20
CA LEU A 114 18.82 0.41 -0.04
C LEU A 114 20.23 -0.11 0.32
N ASP A 115 21.27 0.49 -0.23
CA ASP A 115 22.66 0.16 0.09
C ASP A 115 23.02 0.52 1.55
N ASP A 116 22.68 1.75 1.96
CA ASP A 116 22.89 2.25 3.33
C ASP A 116 22.14 1.38 4.36
N ALA A 117 20.95 0.88 3.99
CA ALA A 117 20.17 -0.08 4.79
C ALA A 117 20.74 -1.51 4.79
N GLY A 118 21.74 -1.78 3.96
CA GLY A 118 22.47 -3.05 3.94
C GLY A 118 21.91 -4.13 3.02
N TYR A 119 20.96 -3.80 2.13
CA TYR A 119 20.34 -4.76 1.23
C TYR A 119 21.28 -5.25 0.11
N PHE A 120 22.21 -4.41 -0.35
CA PHE A 120 23.21 -4.82 -1.36
C PHE A 120 24.49 -5.40 -0.75
N SER A 121 24.85 -5.01 0.47
CA SER A 121 26.00 -5.58 1.19
C SER A 121 25.70 -6.91 1.89
N GLY A 122 24.45 -7.40 1.80
CA GLY A 122 24.02 -8.66 2.43
C GLY A 122 23.83 -8.58 3.94
N LYS A 123 23.94 -7.39 4.54
CA LYS A 123 23.70 -7.16 5.98
C LYS A 123 22.22 -7.28 6.34
N LYS A 124 21.32 -7.04 5.37
CA LYS A 124 19.88 -7.17 5.51
C LYS A 124 19.36 -8.03 4.37
N GLU A 125 18.62 -9.08 4.71
CA GLU A 125 17.98 -9.90 3.68
C GLU A 125 16.83 -9.14 3.03
N ILE A 126 16.73 -9.24 1.71
CA ILE A 126 15.54 -8.83 0.98
C ILE A 126 14.45 -9.85 1.31
N PRO A 127 13.32 -9.43 1.91
CA PRO A 127 12.23 -10.35 2.22
C PRO A 127 11.81 -11.20 1.02
N GLU A 128 11.53 -12.48 1.27
CA GLU A 128 11.23 -13.48 0.23
C GLU A 128 10.07 -13.08 -0.68
N PHE A 129 9.03 -12.45 -0.10
CA PHE A 129 7.87 -11.95 -0.86
C PHE A 129 8.22 -10.84 -1.87
N ILE A 130 9.32 -10.10 -1.65
CA ILE A 130 9.85 -9.12 -2.62
C ILE A 130 10.69 -9.83 -3.68
N ARG A 131 11.52 -10.80 -3.27
CA ARG A 131 12.45 -11.51 -4.16
C ARG A 131 11.74 -12.28 -5.26
N ASN A 132 10.60 -12.88 -4.95
CA ASN A 132 9.91 -13.77 -5.88
C ASN A 132 8.91 -13.05 -6.78
N GLY A 133 8.65 -11.75 -6.57
CA GLY A 133 7.63 -10.99 -7.30
C GLY A 133 6.23 -11.62 -7.20
N GLN A 134 6.02 -12.48 -6.19
CA GLN A 134 4.81 -13.27 -5.98
C GLN A 134 4.17 -12.83 -4.68
N GLY A 135 3.15 -11.99 -4.81
CA GLY A 135 2.14 -11.73 -3.79
C GLY A 135 0.84 -12.40 -4.11
#